data_AF-E7C6B2-F1
#
_entry.id   AF-E7C6B2-F1
#
_cell.length_a   1.000
_cell.length_b   1.000
_cell.length_c   1.000
_cell.angle_alpha   90.00
_cell.angle_beta   90.00
_cell.angle_gamma   90.00
#
_symmetry.space_group_name_H-M   'P 1'
#
loop_
_entity.id
_entity.type
_entity.pdbx_description
1 polymer ?
#
loop_
_entity_poly.entity_id
_entity_poly.type
_entity_poly.pdbx_seq_one_letter_code
_entity_poly.pdbx_strand_id
1 'polypeptide(L)' 'MDEDRNGEKIAIQMQLNHLHDEWMISVTKGDFETCDRLWFEMDVVYQKLRDLLPITPTG' A
#
# COMPACT_ATOMS: atom_id res chain seq x y z
N MET A 1 -17.24 -3.11 -15.29
CA MET A 1 -16.28 -1.98 -15.29
C MET A 1 -16.05 -1.44 -13.89
N ASP A 2 -17.08 -1.15 -13.07
CA ASP A 2 -16.86 -0.71 -11.68
C ASP A 2 -16.50 -1.85 -10.70
N GLU A 3 -17.03 -3.06 -10.92
CA GLU A 3 -16.71 -4.24 -10.09
C GLU A 3 -15.23 -4.64 -10.18
N ASP A 4 -14.64 -4.61 -11.38
CA ASP A 4 -13.21 -4.91 -11.59
C ASP A 4 -12.32 -3.91 -10.84
N ARG A 5 -12.69 -2.62 -10.87
CA ARG A 5 -11.98 -1.54 -10.20
C ARG A 5 -12.06 -1.65 -8.67
N ASN A 6 -13.19 -2.11 -8.16
CA ASN A 6 -13.37 -2.37 -6.73
C ASN A 6 -12.56 -3.60 -6.28
N GLY A 7 -12.51 -4.65 -7.09
CA GLY A 7 -11.66 -5.82 -6.84
C GLY A 7 -10.18 -5.47 -6.78
N GLU A 8 -9.70 -4.63 -7.72
CA GLU A 8 -8.33 -4.15 -7.75
C GLU A 8 -7.99 -3.28 -6.51
N LYS A 9 -8.90 -2.40 -6.10
CA LYS A 9 -8.74 -1.59 -4.87
C LYS A 9 -8.62 -2.47 -3.62
N ILE A 10 -9.45 -3.51 -3.51
CA ILE A 10 -9.40 -4.46 -2.39
C ILE A 10 -8.07 -5.21 -2.39
N ALA A 11 -7.62 -5.70 -3.54
CA ALA A 11 -6.35 -6.40 -3.67
C ALA A 11 -5.16 -5.53 -3.24
N ILE A 12 -5.14 -4.26 -3.67
CA ILE A 12 -4.11 -3.29 -3.30
C ILE A 12 -4.15 -2.99 -1.79
N GLN A 13 -5.34 -2.86 -1.20
CA GLN A 13 -5.47 -2.65 0.24
C GLN A 13 -4.95 -3.87 1.04
N MET A 14 -5.24 -5.09 0.58
CA MET A 14 -4.71 -6.31 1.20
C MET A 14 -3.18 -6.36 1.12
N GLN A 15 -2.61 -5.94 -0.02
CA GLN A 15 -1.15 -5.86 -0.18
C GLN A 15 -0.52 -4.83 0.77
N LEU A 16 -1.13 -3.64 0.93
CA LEU A 16 -0.66 -2.62 1.88
C LEU A 16 -0.69 -3.12 3.32
N ASN A 17 -1.76 -3.80 3.72
CA ASN A 17 -1.88 -4.34 5.07
C ASN A 17 -0.77 -5.37 5.34
N HIS A 18 -0.50 -6.26 4.39
CA HIS A 18 0.56 -7.24 4.51
C HIS A 18 1.95 -6.60 4.63
N LEU A 19 2.27 -5.63 3.77
CA LEU A 19 3.54 -4.90 3.82
C LEU A 19 3.72 -4.15 5.15
N HIS A 20 2.64 -3.55 5.65
CA HIS A 20 2.66 -2.86 6.94
C HIS A 20 2.91 -3.84 8.11
N ASP A 21 2.29 -5.02 8.09
CA ASP A 21 2.52 -6.04 9.12
C ASP A 21 3.98 -6.53 9.11
N GLU A 22 4.55 -6.76 7.92
CA GLU A 22 5.97 -7.13 7.80
C GLU A 22 6.91 -6.00 8.24
N TRP A 23 6.54 -4.75 7.98
CA TRP A 23 7.30 -3.58 8.41
C TRP A 23 7.30 -3.48 9.93
N MET A 24 6.14 -3.65 10.57
CA MET A 24 6.02 -3.68 12.04
C MET A 24 6.86 -4.80 12.66
N ILE A 25 6.88 -6.00 12.05
CA ILE A 25 7.74 -7.10 12.50
C ILE A 25 9.21 -6.71 12.39
N SER A 26 9.62 -6.09 11.28
CA SER A 26 11.01 -5.64 11.06
C SER A 26 11.43 -4.58 12.08
N VAL A 27 10.54 -3.63 12.39
CA VAL A 27 10.74 -2.62 13.46
C VAL A 27 10.97 -3.29 14.81
N THR A 28 10.15 -4.29 15.19
CA THR A 28 10.33 -5.00 16.47
C THR A 28 11.64 -5.79 16.56
N LYS A 29 12.21 -6.19 15.41
CA LYS A 29 13.49 -6.89 15.32
C LYS A 29 14.69 -5.95 15.24
N GLY A 30 14.47 -4.64 15.05
CA GLY A 30 15.54 -3.68 14.80
C GLY A 30 16.22 -3.83 13.43
N ASP A 31 15.53 -4.47 12.47
CA ASP A 31 16.04 -4.66 11.11
C ASP A 31 15.70 -3.43 10.25
N PHE A 32 16.51 -2.39 10.38
CA PHE A 32 16.27 -1.10 9.70
C PHE A 32 16.45 -1.16 8.19
N GLU A 33 17.30 -2.05 7.67
CA GLU A 33 17.46 -2.24 6.22
C GLU A 33 16.17 -2.80 5.61
N THR A 34 15.58 -3.80 6.26
CA THR A 34 14.29 -4.34 5.82
C THR A 34 13.17 -3.32 6.00
N CYS A 35 13.18 -2.50 7.07
CA CYS A 35 12.22 -1.41 7.25
C CYS A 35 12.25 -0.40 6.09
N ASP A 36 13.43 0.06 5.69
CA ASP A 36 13.58 1.03 4.59
C ASP A 36 13.09 0.44 3.26
N ARG A 37 13.40 -0.84 2.99
CA ARG A 37 12.91 -1.53 1.80
C ARG A 37 11.38 -1.63 1.78
N LEU A 38 10.79 -2.10 2.88
CA LEU A 38 9.34 -2.27 3.00
C LEU A 38 8.60 -0.92 2.93
N TRP A 39 9.19 0.14 3.50
CA TRP A 39 8.66 1.49 3.38
C TRP A 39 8.57 1.95 1.92
N PHE A 40 9.62 1.72 1.12
CA PHE A 40 9.62 2.05 -0.30
C PHE A 40 8.58 1.21 -1.07
N GLU A 41 8.47 -0.08 -0.76
CA GLU A 41 7.46 -0.95 -1.38
C GLU A 41 6.03 -0.48 -1.05
N MET A 42 5.77 -0.05 0.19
CA MET A 42 4.49 0.52 0.59
C MET A 42 4.16 1.80 -0.18
N ASP A 43 5.12 2.71 -0.41
CA ASP A 43 4.90 3.94 -1.18
C ASP A 43 4.48 3.63 -2.62
N VAL A 44 5.17 2.69 -3.28
CA VAL A 44 4.83 2.25 -4.64
C VAL A 44 3.39 1.69 -4.72
N VAL A 45 2.98 0.88 -3.74
CA VAL A 45 1.63 0.32 -3.70
C VAL A 45 0.59 1.41 -3.38
N TYR A 46 0.93 2.37 -2.51
CA TYR A 46 0.06 3.50 -2.20
C TYR A 46 -0.15 4.43 -3.40
N GLN A 47 0.86 4.64 -4.23
CA GLN A 47 0.72 5.38 -5.49
C GLN A 47 -0.27 4.71 -6.45
N LYS A 48 -0.23 3.37 -6.57
CA LYS A 48 -1.23 2.61 -7.35
C LYS A 48 -2.64 2.78 -6.79
N LEU A 49 -2.79 2.78 -5.46
CA LEU A 49 -4.08 3.05 -4.83
C LEU A 49 -4.58 4.45 -5.17
N ARG A 50 -3.68 5.44 -5.13
CA ARG A 50 -4.00 6.85 -5.44
C ARG A 50 -4.49 7.01 -6.88
N ASP A 51 -3.89 6.33 -7.84
CA ASP A 51 -4.29 6.38 -9.25
C ASP A 51 -5.69 5.80 -9.50
N LEU A 52 -6.14 4.90 -8.61
CA LEU A 52 -7.48 4.31 -8.66
C LEU A 52 -8.55 5.13 -7.94
N LEU A 53 -8.15 6.09 -7.09
CA LEU A 53 -9.10 6.98 -6.44
C LEU A 53 -9.65 7.98 -7.46
N PRO A 54 -10.95 8.28 -7.44
CA PRO A 54 -11.50 9.31 -8.29
C PRO A 54 -10.78 10.63 -8.00
N ILE A 55 -10.32 11.30 -9.06
CA ILE A 55 -9.83 12.68 -8.97
C ILE A 55 -11.06 13.55 -8.70
N THR A 56 -11.53 13.61 -7.46
CA THR A 56 -12.46 14.68 -7.06
C THR A 56 -11.67 15.97 -7.19
N PRO A 57 -12.04 16.90 -8.10
CA PRO A 57 -11.59 18.25 -7.95
C PRO A 57 -12.23 18.73 -6.65
N THR A 58 -11.43 18.89 -5.60
CA THR A 58 -11.83 19.74 -4.50
C THR A 58 -11.99 21.14 -5.09
N GLY A 59 -13.23 21.49 -5.40
CA GLY A 59 -13.63 22.80 -5.91
C GLY A 59 -13.37 23.91 -4.91
#